data_AF-A0A813IKH1-F1
#
_entry.id   AF-A0A813IKH1-F1
#
_cell.length_a   1.000
_cell.length_b   1.000
_cell.length_c   1.000
_cell.angle_alpha   90.00
_cell.angle_beta   90.00
_cell.angle_gamma   90.00
#
_symmetry.space_group_name_H-M   'P 1'
#
loop_
_entity.id
_entity.type
_entity.pdbx_description
1 polymer ?
#
loop_
_entity_poly.entity_id
_entity_poly.type
_entity_poly.pdbx_seq_one_letter_code
_entity_poly.pdbx_strand_id
1 'polypeptide(L)'
;MEGASVCGTIGGTCNYCLGSPGRDSEHSCTSRGTCSNATTDSEAECSTIGGTWTKAQWLENTTAAGAEACEAQNYCGYCTGCQTCEEDSCGTAGSCNITTHYDRGSCESQGGNWTLASWTSFPALSESECEALDYKMIKVQRYEDGDTLPAAPMTRMSCSTGPTYSMGSDACIDPAQLLQDVAAGKTAEEARNANTTYYTGVASVLLLSPIVTNHANASDRAKFTVTSEPCLVAVIDAKNKGEINFQGSEKTYAVLVNPTNYADADAITFSGGSAVILGGTSSGAINVDTTGKLAVFGVENSGPITCKKSQDILIANVTNKAGATITVENVTATLINIINEGSVLVKGGGKYKAYGIVNLGSITIEAGDIELELLCPASGSSGTVTLMEGVTGKVTYAQGCKGNMTVPSSGVIQEEVAAATTAAPNATTAATTAAPTATTAATTAAPTATAAATTAATTAAPTATTAATTAAPTVVVGSLTLTVSDCATFVAQSGADSAIKAALSEATSADVGTISVQLTCPSRRLASAVLSRRLGTSVAAAYEIAIPAGSSTVTATSVVNAVKSSSTTAMTGLVTKALTAANLPTAGVSVATLPAPAEKVPVLLPGVSEATGLAMMPAALALLAMIAAV
;
A
#
# COMPACT_ATOMS: atom_id res chain seq x y z
N MET A 1 -4.42 7.77 17.50
CA MET A 1 -5.61 7.05 17.03
C MET A 1 -6.65 8.14 17.04
N GLU A 2 -7.42 8.30 15.99
CA GLU A 2 -8.45 9.34 15.96
C GLU A 2 -9.75 8.68 16.39
N GLY A 3 -10.38 9.31 17.38
CA GLY A 3 -11.56 8.82 18.06
C GLY A 3 -12.78 8.89 17.17
N ALA A 4 -13.74 8.03 17.47
CA ALA A 4 -15.11 8.19 17.02
C ALA A 4 -15.86 9.01 18.07
N SER A 5 -16.67 9.97 17.65
CA SER A 5 -17.87 10.37 18.39
C SER A 5 -19.07 9.55 17.91
N VAL A 6 -19.96 9.23 18.86
CA VAL A 6 -20.77 8.01 18.97
C VAL A 6 -22.25 8.24 18.60
N CYS A 7 -22.91 7.19 18.11
CA CYS A 7 -24.25 6.75 18.58
C CYS A 7 -24.30 5.20 18.60
N GLY A 8 -24.98 4.51 19.54
CA GLY A 8 -25.84 5.08 20.59
C GLY A 8 -26.48 4.13 21.64
N THR A 9 -27.65 4.60 22.06
CA THR A 9 -28.66 4.17 23.06
C THR A 9 -28.50 4.53 24.55
N ILE A 10 -29.58 5.20 25.02
CA ILE A 10 -29.99 5.66 26.36
C ILE A 10 -29.14 6.80 26.97
N GLY A 11 -29.56 8.03 26.64
CA GLY A 11 -28.98 9.29 27.12
C GLY A 11 -28.04 9.88 26.09
N GLY A 12 -28.59 10.49 25.03
CA GLY A 12 -27.77 11.06 23.94
C GLY A 12 -26.80 12.12 24.47
N THR A 13 -25.55 12.06 24.04
CA THR A 13 -24.56 13.09 24.34
C THR A 13 -24.38 14.02 23.15
N CYS A 14 -24.67 15.31 23.36
CA CYS A 14 -24.39 16.34 22.36
C CYS A 14 -22.88 16.64 22.39
N ASN A 15 -22.26 16.96 21.26
CA ASN A 15 -20.86 17.38 21.22
C ASN A 15 -20.76 18.78 20.62
N TYR A 16 -19.79 19.58 21.07
CA TYR A 16 -19.57 20.93 20.55
C TYR A 16 -18.08 21.24 20.44
N CYS A 17 -17.74 22.16 19.54
CA CYS A 17 -16.38 22.63 19.38
C CYS A 17 -16.13 23.85 20.26
N LEU A 18 -15.28 23.71 21.28
CA LEU A 18 -14.85 24.83 22.12
C LEU A 18 -13.61 25.49 21.50
N GLY A 19 -13.68 26.80 21.26
CA GLY A 19 -12.55 27.60 20.80
C GLY A 19 -12.52 27.92 19.30
N SER A 20 -13.51 27.51 18.51
CA SER A 20 -13.65 27.95 17.11
C SER A 20 -15.12 28.02 16.71
N PRO A 21 -15.68 29.20 16.37
CA PRO A 21 -17.07 29.28 15.95
C PRO A 21 -17.28 28.74 14.52
N GLY A 22 -18.39 28.01 14.32
CA GLY A 22 -19.04 27.89 13.02
C GLY A 22 -18.76 26.67 12.13
N ARG A 23 -18.57 25.43 12.64
CA ARG A 23 -18.71 24.15 11.85
C ARG A 23 -19.01 22.91 12.71
N ASP A 24 -19.60 21.89 12.08
CA ASP A 24 -20.42 20.86 12.74
C ASP A 24 -19.75 19.46 12.86
N SER A 25 -18.46 19.32 12.54
CA SER A 25 -17.77 18.01 12.58
C SER A 25 -16.51 18.00 13.44
N GLU A 26 -16.23 16.86 14.08
CA GLU A 26 -15.04 16.60 14.90
C GLU A 26 -13.74 16.88 14.14
N HIS A 27 -13.68 16.53 12.85
CA HIS A 27 -12.53 16.84 11.99
C HIS A 27 -12.34 18.35 11.80
N SER A 28 -13.43 19.09 11.57
CA SER A 28 -13.38 20.55 11.44
C SER A 28 -13.01 21.24 12.75
N CYS A 29 -13.38 20.63 13.89
CA CYS A 29 -13.00 21.14 15.20
C CYS A 29 -11.51 20.92 15.51
N THR A 30 -11.03 19.68 15.34
CA THR A 30 -9.68 19.28 15.74
C THR A 30 -8.57 19.78 14.80
N SER A 31 -8.90 20.08 13.55
CA SER A 31 -7.98 20.71 12.59
C SER A 31 -7.81 22.22 12.83
N ARG A 32 -8.63 22.82 13.71
CA ARG A 32 -8.63 24.25 14.01
C ARG A 32 -8.10 24.55 15.40
N GLY A 33 -7.92 25.84 15.66
CA GLY A 33 -7.40 26.36 16.91
C GLY A 33 -7.33 27.87 16.89
N THR A 34 -6.90 28.45 18.00
CA THR A 34 -6.67 29.88 18.14
C THR A 34 -5.20 30.14 18.37
N CYS A 35 -4.64 31.11 17.65
CA CYS A 35 -3.28 31.58 17.90
C CYS A 35 -3.27 32.67 18.97
N SER A 36 -2.34 32.61 19.92
CA SER A 36 -2.29 33.55 21.04
C SER A 36 -2.03 35.02 20.63
N ASN A 37 -1.43 35.25 19.46
CA ASN A 37 -0.89 36.56 19.06
C ASN A 37 -1.36 37.04 17.67
N ALA A 38 -2.28 36.34 16.99
CA ALA A 38 -2.88 36.79 15.73
C ALA A 38 -4.14 35.98 15.37
N THR A 39 -4.86 36.45 14.36
CA THR A 39 -6.02 35.77 13.74
C THR A 39 -5.60 34.84 12.59
N THR A 40 -4.57 34.02 12.79
CA THR A 40 -4.19 32.99 11.80
C THR A 40 -5.10 31.78 11.98
N ASP A 41 -5.45 31.10 10.89
CA ASP A 41 -6.32 29.93 10.87
C ASP A 41 -5.56 28.59 10.78
N SER A 42 -4.21 28.65 10.75
CA SER A 42 -3.36 27.46 10.74
C SER A 42 -2.30 27.47 11.86
N GLU A 43 -2.00 26.25 12.35
CA GLU A 43 -0.95 25.97 13.34
C GLU A 43 0.45 26.39 12.82
N ALA A 44 0.68 26.21 11.52
CA ALA A 44 1.93 26.57 10.85
C ALA A 44 2.15 28.09 10.86
N GLU A 45 1.18 28.87 10.40
CA GLU A 45 1.29 30.34 10.40
C GLU A 45 1.42 30.89 11.81
N CYS A 46 0.65 30.35 12.77
CA CYS A 46 0.73 30.75 14.17
C CYS A 46 2.15 30.56 14.74
N SER A 47 2.79 29.45 14.40
CA SER A 47 4.16 29.16 14.82
C SER A 47 5.17 30.12 14.16
N THR A 48 4.99 30.45 12.88
CA THR A 48 5.87 31.37 12.14
C THR A 48 5.90 32.78 12.74
N ILE A 49 4.78 33.25 13.27
CA ILE A 49 4.68 34.58 13.90
C ILE A 49 5.03 34.58 15.40
N GLY A 50 5.52 33.46 15.94
CA GLY A 50 5.84 33.32 17.37
C GLY A 50 4.63 33.26 18.30
N GLY A 51 3.45 32.93 17.78
CA GLY A 51 2.26 32.66 18.58
C GLY A 51 2.22 31.22 19.09
N THR A 52 1.41 30.99 20.13
CA THR A 52 1.11 29.63 20.63
C THR A 52 -0.23 29.17 20.05
N TRP A 53 -0.22 28.06 19.31
CA TRP A 53 -1.44 27.47 18.78
C TRP A 53 -2.17 26.67 19.86
N THR A 54 -3.41 27.03 20.14
CA THR A 54 -4.30 26.26 21.02
C THR A 54 -5.31 25.55 20.15
N LYS A 55 -5.18 24.23 20.00
CA LYS A 55 -6.14 23.42 19.23
C LYS A 55 -7.53 23.53 19.85
N ALA A 56 -8.53 23.71 19.01
CA ALA A 56 -9.92 23.67 19.44
C ALA A 56 -10.24 22.26 19.93
N GLN A 57 -11.10 22.18 20.95
CA GLN A 57 -11.41 20.95 21.63
C GLN A 57 -12.82 20.51 21.28
N TRP A 58 -12.94 19.29 20.75
CA TRP A 58 -14.23 18.62 20.62
C TRP A 58 -14.62 18.09 22.00
N LEU A 59 -15.68 18.66 22.58
CA LEU A 59 -16.11 18.33 23.93
C LEU A 59 -17.49 17.70 23.91
N GLU A 60 -17.64 16.64 24.70
CA GLU A 60 -18.92 16.03 25.01
C GLU A 60 -19.71 16.95 25.96
N ASN A 61 -20.84 17.48 25.48
CA ASN A 61 -21.84 18.17 26.27
C ASN A 61 -22.61 17.14 27.12
N THR A 62 -22.00 16.78 28.24
CA THR A 62 -22.56 15.89 29.26
C THR A 62 -23.76 16.49 30.01
N THR A 63 -24.13 17.75 29.74
CA THR A 63 -25.21 18.46 30.45
C THR A 63 -26.53 18.51 29.68
N ALA A 64 -26.54 18.18 28.39
CA ALA A 64 -27.75 18.24 27.58
C ALA A 64 -28.56 16.95 27.69
N ALA A 65 -29.61 16.96 28.51
CA ALA A 65 -30.44 15.78 28.80
C ALA A 65 -31.66 15.60 27.87
N GLY A 66 -31.86 16.47 26.86
CA GLY A 66 -33.01 16.43 25.97
C GLY A 66 -32.92 17.39 24.77
N ALA A 67 -33.86 17.27 23.82
CA ALA A 67 -33.93 18.07 22.60
C ALA A 67 -33.81 19.58 22.87
N GLU A 68 -34.56 20.07 23.84
CA GLU A 68 -34.62 21.47 24.26
C GLU A 68 -33.26 21.99 24.75
N ALA A 69 -32.41 21.14 25.32
CA ALA A 69 -31.09 21.54 25.81
C ALA A 69 -30.03 21.64 24.71
N CYS A 70 -30.17 20.89 23.60
CA CYS A 70 -29.29 21.04 22.43
C CYS A 70 -29.81 22.14 21.50
N GLU A 71 -31.14 22.34 21.39
CA GLU A 71 -31.72 23.50 20.71
C GLU A 71 -31.42 24.83 21.42
N ALA A 72 -31.32 24.84 22.75
CA ALA A 72 -30.85 26.00 23.52
C ALA A 72 -29.39 26.38 23.23
N GLN A 73 -28.63 25.53 22.53
CA GLN A 73 -27.25 25.78 22.09
C GLN A 73 -27.19 26.31 20.65
N ASN A 74 -28.32 26.39 19.94
CA ASN A 74 -28.38 27.08 18.65
C ASN A 74 -27.88 28.52 18.81
N TYR A 75 -27.32 29.09 17.76
CA TYR A 75 -26.87 30.48 17.81
C TYR A 75 -27.07 31.12 16.45
N CYS A 76 -27.40 32.42 16.44
CA CYS A 76 -27.28 33.19 15.21
C CYS A 76 -25.81 33.54 15.02
N GLY A 77 -25.32 33.46 13.79
CA GLY A 77 -24.02 33.99 13.45
C GLY A 77 -24.05 34.79 12.16
N TYR A 78 -23.12 35.73 12.06
CA TYR A 78 -22.86 36.45 10.83
C TYR A 78 -21.37 36.75 10.67
N CYS A 79 -20.96 36.96 9.42
CA CYS A 79 -19.59 37.29 9.08
C CYS A 79 -19.40 38.81 9.15
N THR A 80 -18.63 39.29 10.12
CA THR A 80 -18.19 40.70 10.17
C THR A 80 -16.99 40.91 9.24
N GLY A 81 -16.93 42.02 8.51
CA GLY A 81 -15.81 42.32 7.62
C GLY A 81 -15.97 41.80 6.18
N CYS A 82 -17.13 41.24 5.83
CA CYS A 82 -17.53 40.98 4.45
C CYS A 82 -19.03 41.25 4.27
N GLN A 83 -19.41 42.04 3.26
CA GLN A 83 -20.81 42.41 3.01
C GLN A 83 -21.63 41.32 2.31
N THR A 84 -20.99 40.33 1.66
CA THR A 84 -21.70 39.36 0.78
C THR A 84 -21.14 37.94 0.87
N CYS A 85 -20.48 37.57 1.96
CA CYS A 85 -19.85 36.26 2.06
C CYS A 85 -20.83 35.21 2.57
N GLU A 86 -20.83 34.04 1.94
CA GLU A 86 -21.53 32.87 2.44
C GLU A 86 -20.82 32.31 3.68
N GLU A 87 -21.56 31.55 4.49
CA GLU A 87 -21.08 30.92 5.73
C GLU A 87 -19.76 30.16 5.52
N ASP A 88 -19.70 29.36 4.45
CA ASP A 88 -18.55 28.52 4.16
C ASP A 88 -17.29 29.32 3.79
N SER A 89 -17.45 30.57 3.39
CA SER A 89 -16.35 31.44 2.96
C SER A 89 -15.89 32.40 4.04
N CYS A 90 -16.56 32.53 5.19
CA CYS A 90 -16.19 33.53 6.20
C CYS A 90 -14.74 33.40 6.72
N GLY A 91 -14.25 32.15 6.89
CA GLY A 91 -12.88 31.91 7.35
C GLY A 91 -11.80 32.26 6.31
N THR A 92 -12.17 32.33 5.03
CA THR A 92 -11.26 32.68 3.92
C THR A 92 -11.54 34.08 3.37
N ALA A 93 -12.63 34.70 3.80
CA ALA A 93 -13.08 36.01 3.39
C ALA A 93 -12.40 37.12 4.18
N GLY A 94 -12.51 38.34 3.68
CA GLY A 94 -11.95 39.52 4.31
C GLY A 94 -12.19 40.76 3.48
N SER A 95 -11.72 41.89 3.99
CA SER A 95 -11.75 43.17 3.31
C SER A 95 -10.32 43.64 3.04
N CYS A 96 -10.06 44.05 1.81
CA CYS A 96 -8.85 44.77 1.47
C CYS A 96 -9.02 46.26 1.77
N ASN A 97 -8.02 46.90 2.39
CA ASN A 97 -8.06 48.35 2.64
C ASN A 97 -7.95 49.20 1.36
N ILE A 98 -7.64 48.59 0.21
CA ILE A 98 -7.66 49.20 -1.11
C ILE A 98 -8.86 48.66 -1.91
N THR A 99 -9.66 49.55 -2.49
CA THR A 99 -11.07 49.32 -2.88
C THR A 99 -11.29 48.50 -4.16
N THR A 100 -10.26 47.82 -4.69
CA THR A 100 -10.32 47.13 -5.99
C THR A 100 -9.99 45.64 -5.96
N HIS A 101 -9.83 45.04 -4.78
CA HIS A 101 -9.36 43.65 -4.64
C HIS A 101 -10.26 42.81 -3.73
N TYR A 102 -10.68 41.64 -4.23
CA TYR A 102 -11.68 40.78 -3.59
C TYR A 102 -11.09 39.49 -2.99
N ASP A 103 -9.79 39.27 -3.12
CA ASP A 103 -9.09 38.12 -2.53
C ASP A 103 -7.75 38.56 -1.88
N ARG A 104 -7.29 37.76 -0.92
CA ARG A 104 -6.08 38.04 -0.14
C ARG A 104 -4.83 38.19 -1.00
N GLY A 105 -4.67 37.31 -1.99
CA GLY A 105 -3.49 37.31 -2.86
C GLY A 105 -3.40 38.58 -3.71
N SER A 106 -4.52 39.00 -4.31
CA SER A 106 -4.56 40.22 -5.10
C SER A 106 -4.40 41.48 -4.23
N CYS A 107 -4.96 41.49 -3.01
CA CYS A 107 -4.80 42.59 -2.04
C CYS A 107 -3.33 42.79 -1.62
N GLU A 108 -2.68 41.72 -1.15
CA GLU A 108 -1.30 41.78 -0.63
C GLU A 108 -0.31 42.11 -1.75
N SER A 109 -0.52 41.58 -2.96
CA SER A 109 0.34 41.85 -4.13
C SER A 109 0.39 43.32 -4.56
N GLN A 110 -0.63 44.11 -4.20
CA GLN A 110 -0.74 45.54 -4.53
C GLN A 110 -0.39 46.44 -3.33
N GLY A 111 0.19 45.86 -2.27
CA GLY A 111 0.53 46.59 -1.04
C GLY A 111 -0.68 46.95 -0.17
N GLY A 112 -1.82 46.32 -0.41
CA GLY A 112 -2.99 46.40 0.46
C GLY A 112 -2.82 45.55 1.72
N ASN A 113 -3.49 45.96 2.79
CA ASN A 113 -3.64 45.18 4.02
C ASN A 113 -4.96 44.41 3.96
N TRP A 114 -4.87 43.09 3.95
CA TRP A 114 -6.04 42.22 4.07
C TRP A 114 -6.45 42.08 5.53
N THR A 115 -7.71 42.36 5.83
CA THR A 115 -8.31 42.11 7.14
C THR A 115 -9.26 40.93 7.01
N LEU A 116 -8.95 39.81 7.68
CA LEU A 116 -9.83 38.64 7.68
C LEU A 116 -11.19 39.00 8.26
N ALA A 117 -12.23 38.45 7.62
CA ALA A 117 -13.57 38.51 8.16
C ALA A 117 -13.64 37.65 9.43
N SER A 118 -14.44 38.08 10.40
CA SER A 118 -14.58 37.40 11.69
C SER A 118 -16.01 36.94 11.88
N TRP A 119 -16.19 35.67 12.22
CA TRP A 119 -17.50 35.14 12.56
C TRP A 119 -17.89 35.58 13.97
N THR A 120 -19.01 36.29 14.09
CA THR A 120 -19.57 36.68 15.38
C THR A 120 -20.81 35.83 15.66
N SER A 121 -20.88 35.23 16.85
CA SER A 121 -22.03 34.43 17.28
C SER A 121 -22.80 35.14 18.40
N PHE A 122 -24.12 34.92 18.44
CA PHE A 122 -25.03 35.46 19.45
C PHE A 122 -25.86 34.32 20.03
N PRO A 123 -26.20 34.35 21.35
CA PRO A 123 -27.08 33.36 21.96
C PRO A 123 -28.36 33.17 21.12
N ALA A 124 -28.86 31.93 21.05
CA ALA A 124 -30.04 31.54 20.26
C ALA A 124 -31.12 32.62 20.25
N LEU A 125 -31.36 33.21 19.08
CA LEU A 125 -32.64 33.84 18.77
C LEU A 125 -33.49 32.80 18.02
N SER A 126 -34.80 33.00 17.93
CA SER A 126 -35.62 32.16 17.05
C SER A 126 -35.12 32.25 15.60
N GLU A 127 -35.44 31.25 14.76
CA GLU A 127 -35.00 31.24 13.35
C GLU A 127 -35.46 32.51 12.62
N SER A 128 -36.69 32.92 12.89
CA SER A 128 -37.28 34.17 12.41
C SER A 128 -36.55 35.44 12.89
N GLU A 129 -35.96 35.42 14.08
CA GLU A 129 -35.21 36.57 14.60
C GLU A 129 -33.79 36.61 14.03
N CYS A 130 -33.14 35.46 13.80
CA CYS A 130 -31.88 35.43 13.04
C CYS A 130 -32.12 35.98 11.62
N GLU A 131 -33.15 35.50 10.92
CA GLU A 131 -33.51 35.96 9.58
C GLU A 131 -33.84 37.46 9.54
N ALA A 132 -34.57 37.97 10.52
CA ALA A 132 -34.90 39.40 10.60
C ALA A 132 -33.67 40.31 10.79
N LEU A 133 -32.57 39.76 11.30
CA LEU A 133 -31.28 40.45 11.46
C LEU A 133 -30.32 40.21 10.28
N ASP A 134 -30.73 39.46 9.25
CA ASP A 134 -29.87 38.98 8.17
C ASP A 134 -28.71 38.10 8.68
N TYR A 135 -28.96 37.39 9.79
CA TYR A 135 -28.03 36.46 10.42
C TYR A 135 -28.46 35.02 10.12
N LYS A 136 -27.50 34.10 10.05
CA LYS A 136 -27.79 32.69 9.80
C LYS A 136 -27.91 31.93 11.12
N MET A 137 -29.01 31.22 11.30
CA MET A 137 -29.16 30.28 12.41
C MET A 137 -28.23 29.08 12.18
N ILE A 138 -27.29 28.86 13.10
CA ILE A 138 -26.51 27.63 13.16
C ILE A 138 -27.22 26.69 14.13
N LYS A 139 -27.76 25.60 13.58
CA LYS A 139 -28.42 24.56 14.36
C LYS A 139 -27.34 23.60 14.86
N VAL A 140 -27.23 23.45 16.18
CA VAL A 140 -26.39 22.39 16.76
C VAL A 140 -27.10 21.07 16.46
N GLN A 141 -26.58 20.32 15.48
CA GLN A 141 -27.27 19.14 14.98
C GLN A 141 -27.35 18.05 16.05
N ARG A 142 -28.58 17.62 16.33
CA ARG A 142 -28.89 16.37 17.02
C ARG A 142 -29.36 15.38 15.98
N TYR A 143 -28.76 14.20 15.98
CA TYR A 143 -29.23 13.07 15.21
C TYR A 143 -29.95 12.11 16.15
N GLU A 144 -31.18 11.78 15.81
CA GLU A 144 -32.00 10.81 16.53
C GLU A 144 -31.79 9.39 15.98
N ASP A 145 -32.23 8.39 16.75
CA ASP A 145 -32.14 7.00 16.32
C ASP A 145 -33.05 6.78 15.10
N GLY A 146 -32.46 6.32 13.99
CA GLY A 146 -33.12 6.21 12.69
C GLY A 146 -32.91 7.39 11.74
N ASP A 147 -32.27 8.47 12.18
CA ASP A 147 -31.90 9.57 11.28
C ASP A 147 -30.76 9.15 10.34
N THR A 148 -30.92 9.45 9.05
CA THR A 148 -29.84 9.28 8.07
C THR A 148 -28.89 10.47 8.20
N LEU A 149 -27.66 10.21 8.66
CA LEU A 149 -26.62 11.23 8.68
C LEU A 149 -26.35 11.71 7.23
N PRO A 150 -26.09 13.00 6.96
CA PRO A 150 -25.56 13.43 5.68
C PRO A 150 -24.10 12.95 5.55
N ALA A 151 -23.73 12.43 4.39
CA ALA A 151 -22.34 12.05 4.11
C ALA A 151 -21.43 13.26 4.29
N ALA A 152 -20.37 13.11 5.09
CA ALA A 152 -19.34 14.14 5.16
C ALA A 152 -18.85 14.45 3.72
N PRO A 153 -18.83 15.73 3.30
CA PRO A 153 -18.46 16.10 1.94
C PRO A 153 -17.06 15.59 1.61
N MET A 154 -16.95 14.82 0.53
CA MET A 154 -15.69 14.28 0.06
C MET A 154 -14.88 15.36 -0.64
N THR A 155 -13.75 15.74 -0.05
CA THR A 155 -12.73 16.50 -0.78
C THR A 155 -11.67 15.54 -1.28
N ARG A 156 -11.03 15.87 -2.42
CA ARG A 156 -10.05 15.01 -3.13
C ARG A 156 -8.83 14.55 -2.29
N MET A 157 -8.67 14.98 -1.04
CA MET A 157 -7.45 14.78 -0.24
C MET A 157 -7.66 14.23 1.18
N SER A 158 -8.88 13.98 1.66
CA SER A 158 -9.08 13.33 2.96
C SER A 158 -10.50 12.77 3.14
N CYS A 159 -10.60 11.65 3.87
CA CYS A 159 -11.88 11.01 4.19
C CYS A 159 -12.30 11.24 5.63
N SER A 160 -13.61 11.42 5.82
CA SER A 160 -14.28 11.58 7.10
C SER A 160 -15.41 10.55 7.24
N THR A 161 -15.75 10.24 8.50
CA THR A 161 -16.52 9.09 8.97
C THR A 161 -18.04 9.32 8.90
N GLY A 162 -18.72 8.64 7.95
CA GLY A 162 -20.16 8.33 7.94
C GLY A 162 -21.10 9.32 7.19
N PRO A 163 -22.31 8.87 6.76
CA PRO A 163 -22.67 7.53 6.28
C PRO A 163 -22.46 7.42 4.76
N THR A 164 -22.68 6.23 4.23
CA THR A 164 -22.65 5.80 2.83
C THR A 164 -22.21 6.84 1.79
N TYR A 165 -20.96 6.74 1.33
CA TYR A 165 -20.58 7.37 0.08
C TYR A 165 -20.87 6.45 -1.08
N SER A 166 -21.45 7.01 -2.13
CA SER A 166 -21.64 6.31 -3.39
C SER A 166 -20.97 7.11 -4.49
N MET A 167 -20.02 6.50 -5.17
CA MET A 167 -19.44 7.07 -6.39
C MET A 167 -20.26 6.58 -7.59
N GLY A 168 -21.10 7.47 -8.12
CA GLY A 168 -21.51 7.46 -9.53
C GLY A 168 -20.40 8.15 -10.33
N SER A 169 -20.14 7.72 -11.56
CA SER A 169 -19.15 8.42 -12.40
C SER A 169 -19.79 8.87 -13.70
N ASP A 170 -19.61 10.14 -14.03
CA ASP A 170 -20.02 10.65 -15.36
C ASP A 170 -19.02 10.25 -16.47
N ALA A 171 -17.85 9.71 -16.11
CA ALA A 171 -16.77 9.40 -17.04
C ALA A 171 -16.31 7.94 -16.94
N CYS A 172 -16.74 7.12 -17.91
CA CYS A 172 -16.20 5.80 -18.18
C CYS A 172 -14.82 5.95 -18.85
N ILE A 173 -13.75 5.69 -18.08
CA ILE A 173 -12.38 5.64 -18.60
C ILE A 173 -12.07 4.19 -18.98
N ASP A 174 -11.68 3.97 -20.24
CA ASP A 174 -11.35 2.65 -20.75
C ASP A 174 -10.02 2.15 -20.14
N PRO A 175 -10.01 1.05 -19.37
CA PRO A 175 -8.79 0.51 -18.77
C PRO A 175 -7.77 0.00 -19.80
N ALA A 176 -8.14 -0.20 -21.07
CA ALA A 176 -7.26 -0.78 -22.08
C ALA A 176 -5.96 0.01 -22.29
N GLN A 177 -6.02 1.34 -22.27
CA GLN A 177 -4.82 2.17 -22.45
C GLN A 177 -3.86 2.05 -21.26
N LEU A 178 -4.38 2.05 -20.03
CA LEU A 178 -3.57 1.81 -18.82
C LEU A 178 -2.90 0.44 -18.87
N LEU A 179 -3.65 -0.61 -19.22
CA LEU A 179 -3.12 -1.97 -19.33
C LEU A 179 -2.09 -2.11 -20.45
N GLN A 180 -2.28 -1.40 -21.58
CA GLN A 180 -1.32 -1.39 -22.68
C GLN A 180 0.00 -0.72 -22.27
N ASP A 181 -0.06 0.43 -21.59
CA ASP A 181 1.14 1.12 -21.15
C ASP A 181 1.91 0.28 -20.11
N VAL A 182 1.19 -0.36 -19.18
CA VAL A 182 1.77 -1.29 -18.20
C VAL A 182 2.43 -2.48 -18.90
N ALA A 183 1.76 -3.10 -19.88
CA ALA A 183 2.32 -4.22 -20.63
C ALA A 183 3.54 -3.82 -21.47
N ALA A 184 3.61 -2.55 -21.89
CA ALA A 184 4.77 -1.99 -22.57
C ALA A 184 5.93 -1.64 -21.62
N GLY A 185 5.75 -1.81 -20.30
CA GLY A 185 6.76 -1.50 -19.29
C GLY A 185 7.09 -0.01 -19.19
N LYS A 186 6.18 0.87 -19.62
CA LYS A 186 6.38 2.31 -19.49
C LYS A 186 6.43 2.68 -18.00
N THR A 187 7.17 3.73 -17.69
CA THR A 187 7.04 4.44 -16.42
C THR A 187 5.76 5.29 -16.42
N ALA A 188 5.31 5.72 -15.24
CA ALA A 188 4.18 6.63 -15.12
C ALA A 188 4.38 7.94 -15.87
N GLU A 189 5.59 8.49 -15.82
CA GLU A 189 5.96 9.72 -16.50
C GLU A 189 5.91 9.54 -18.02
N GLU A 190 6.48 8.45 -18.55
CA GLU A 190 6.41 8.14 -19.98
C GLU A 190 4.96 7.95 -20.45
N ALA A 191 4.13 7.26 -19.66
CA ALA A 191 2.74 7.03 -20.00
C ALA A 191 1.91 8.33 -19.97
N ARG A 192 2.08 9.16 -18.93
CA ARG A 192 1.44 10.48 -18.82
C ARG A 192 1.87 11.44 -19.91
N ASN A 193 3.15 11.44 -20.28
CA ASN A 193 3.67 12.27 -21.37
C ASN A 193 3.17 11.77 -22.74
N ALA A 194 2.99 10.46 -22.90
CA ALA A 194 2.44 9.87 -24.12
C ALA A 194 0.93 10.14 -24.29
N ASN A 195 0.17 10.22 -23.20
CA ASN A 195 -1.29 10.44 -23.27
C ASN A 195 -1.83 11.27 -22.09
N THR A 196 -1.50 12.56 -22.06
CA THR A 196 -1.84 13.45 -20.94
C THR A 196 -3.34 13.55 -20.68
N THR A 197 -4.17 13.59 -21.73
CA THR A 197 -5.63 13.63 -21.60
C THR A 197 -6.19 12.40 -20.89
N TYR A 198 -5.72 11.21 -21.28
CA TYR A 198 -6.15 9.96 -20.63
C TYR A 198 -5.77 9.93 -19.15
N TYR A 199 -4.52 10.22 -18.81
CA TYR A 199 -4.05 10.17 -17.42
C TYR A 199 -4.61 11.29 -16.54
N THR A 200 -4.98 12.44 -17.11
CA THR A 200 -5.77 13.47 -16.41
C THR A 200 -7.16 12.94 -16.06
N GLY A 201 -7.77 12.16 -16.96
CA GLY A 201 -8.97 11.39 -16.67
C GLY A 201 -8.74 10.38 -15.55
N VAL A 202 -7.70 9.55 -15.64
CA VAL A 202 -7.39 8.53 -14.62
C VAL A 202 -7.25 9.16 -13.24
N ALA A 203 -6.56 10.30 -13.13
CA ALA A 203 -6.43 11.04 -11.88
C ALA A 203 -7.78 11.50 -11.30
N SER A 204 -8.80 11.70 -12.14
CA SER A 204 -10.15 12.08 -11.69
C SER A 204 -10.97 10.93 -11.10
N VAL A 205 -10.63 9.67 -11.44
CA VAL A 205 -11.28 8.46 -10.89
C VAL A 205 -10.43 7.76 -9.82
N LEU A 206 -9.31 8.38 -9.45
CA LEU A 206 -8.40 7.88 -8.43
C LEU A 206 -8.85 8.37 -7.05
N LEU A 207 -9.03 7.43 -6.12
CA LEU A 207 -9.38 7.72 -4.73
C LEU A 207 -8.19 7.41 -3.83
N LEU A 208 -7.64 8.46 -3.23
CA LEU A 208 -6.46 8.37 -2.38
C LEU A 208 -6.88 8.22 -0.90
N SER A 209 -6.42 7.14 -0.28
CA SER A 209 -6.54 6.84 1.14
C SER A 209 -7.96 6.89 1.70
N PRO A 210 -8.99 6.23 1.12
CA PRO A 210 -10.30 6.26 1.72
C PRO A 210 -10.32 5.55 3.07
N ILE A 211 -10.81 6.27 4.08
CA ILE A 211 -10.95 5.77 5.44
C ILE A 211 -12.43 5.53 5.70
N VAL A 212 -12.83 4.26 5.67
CA VAL A 212 -14.20 3.83 5.99
C VAL A 212 -14.15 3.23 7.38
N THR A 213 -14.54 3.97 8.41
CA THR A 213 -14.45 3.47 9.78
C THR A 213 -15.75 3.54 10.54
N ASN A 214 -16.02 2.49 11.32
CA ASN A 214 -17.15 2.41 12.22
C ASN A 214 -16.70 2.30 13.67
N HIS A 215 -17.57 2.80 14.55
CA HIS A 215 -17.54 2.43 15.95
C HIS A 215 -18.00 0.97 16.10
N ALA A 216 -17.46 0.23 17.08
CA ALA A 216 -17.77 -1.20 17.28
C ALA A 216 -19.26 -1.46 17.55
N ASN A 217 -19.98 -0.46 18.07
CA ASN A 217 -21.41 -0.52 18.39
C ASN A 217 -22.29 0.24 17.36
N ALA A 218 -21.75 0.60 16.20
CA ALA A 218 -22.53 1.30 15.19
C ALA A 218 -23.65 0.40 14.65
N SER A 219 -24.90 0.85 14.79
CA SER A 219 -26.08 0.17 14.23
C SER A 219 -26.16 0.35 12.72
N ASP A 220 -25.88 1.58 12.23
CA ASP A 220 -25.67 1.86 10.82
C ASP A 220 -24.17 2.01 10.55
N ARG A 221 -23.65 1.11 9.69
CA ARG A 221 -22.22 0.99 9.42
C ARG A 221 -21.89 1.80 8.18
N ALA A 222 -20.90 2.68 8.29
CA ALA A 222 -20.32 3.46 7.20
C ALA A 222 -19.95 2.56 6.01
N LYS A 223 -20.35 3.02 4.83
CA LYS A 223 -20.15 2.30 3.57
C LYS A 223 -19.47 3.21 2.57
N PHE A 224 -18.62 2.62 1.74
CA PHE A 224 -18.11 3.21 0.53
C PHE A 224 -18.53 2.31 -0.62
N THR A 225 -19.39 2.80 -1.50
CA THR A 225 -19.89 2.04 -2.64
C THR A 225 -19.41 2.68 -3.93
N VAL A 226 -18.83 1.87 -4.81
CA VAL A 226 -18.63 2.23 -6.21
C VAL A 226 -19.76 1.59 -7.00
N THR A 227 -20.55 2.40 -7.69
CA THR A 227 -21.69 1.90 -8.48
C THR A 227 -21.23 1.28 -9.81
N SER A 228 -22.17 0.83 -10.63
CA SER A 228 -21.89 0.08 -11.87
C SER A 228 -21.47 0.95 -13.06
N GLU A 229 -21.56 2.26 -12.92
CA GLU A 229 -21.27 3.25 -13.96
C GLU A 229 -19.77 3.38 -14.33
N PRO A 230 -18.82 3.43 -13.38
CA PRO A 230 -17.40 3.56 -13.71
C PRO A 230 -16.84 2.32 -14.42
N CYS A 231 -16.11 2.60 -15.51
CA CYS A 231 -15.34 1.59 -16.26
C CYS A 231 -13.96 1.34 -15.63
N LEU A 232 -13.36 2.34 -15.01
CA LEU A 232 -12.12 2.22 -14.26
C LEU A 232 -12.31 2.95 -12.92
N VAL A 233 -12.01 2.25 -11.84
CA VAL A 233 -11.92 2.84 -10.50
C VAL A 233 -10.63 2.36 -9.86
N ALA A 234 -9.87 3.28 -9.29
CA ALA A 234 -8.66 2.95 -8.57
C ALA A 234 -8.73 3.55 -7.16
N VAL A 235 -8.48 2.70 -6.16
CA VAL A 235 -8.50 3.05 -4.75
C VAL A 235 -7.14 2.72 -4.17
N ILE A 236 -6.44 3.70 -3.62
CA ILE A 236 -5.11 3.53 -3.02
C ILE A 236 -5.18 3.68 -1.50
N ASP A 237 -4.47 2.84 -0.77
CA ASP A 237 -4.26 2.92 0.69
C ASP A 237 -5.56 2.98 1.50
N ALA A 238 -6.60 2.28 1.03
CA ALA A 238 -7.89 2.23 1.72
C ALA A 238 -7.74 1.63 3.13
N LYS A 239 -8.43 2.21 4.11
CA LYS A 239 -8.53 1.69 5.48
C LYS A 239 -9.98 1.37 5.78
N ASN A 240 -10.29 0.09 5.97
CA ASN A 240 -11.66 -0.38 6.13
C ASN A 240 -11.91 -0.98 7.50
N LYS A 241 -12.69 -0.28 8.35
CA LYS A 241 -13.44 -0.80 9.51
C LYS A 241 -14.96 -0.78 9.29
N GLY A 242 -15.41 -0.45 8.08
CA GLY A 242 -16.82 -0.52 7.67
C GLY A 242 -16.99 -1.40 6.46
N GLU A 243 -17.79 -0.97 5.51
CA GLU A 243 -18.06 -1.69 4.26
C GLU A 243 -17.44 -0.96 3.07
N ILE A 244 -16.66 -1.66 2.24
CA ILE A 244 -16.23 -1.18 0.93
C ILE A 244 -16.87 -2.10 -0.10
N ASN A 245 -17.64 -1.55 -1.02
CA ASN A 245 -18.42 -2.32 -1.98
C ASN A 245 -18.24 -1.80 -3.40
N PHE A 246 -17.57 -2.59 -4.25
CA PHE A 246 -17.44 -2.33 -5.67
C PHE A 246 -18.57 -3.06 -6.41
N GLN A 247 -19.65 -2.35 -6.74
CA GLN A 247 -20.79 -2.83 -7.52
C GLN A 247 -20.62 -2.52 -9.00
N GLY A 248 -19.60 -3.11 -9.62
CA GLY A 248 -19.28 -2.87 -11.03
C GLY A 248 -20.27 -3.50 -12.02
N SER A 249 -20.34 -2.93 -13.22
CA SER A 249 -20.90 -3.63 -14.39
C SER A 249 -19.86 -4.60 -14.97
N GLU A 250 -20.21 -5.39 -15.99
CA GLU A 250 -19.25 -6.25 -16.72
C GLU A 250 -18.07 -5.47 -17.33
N LYS A 251 -18.21 -4.15 -17.51
CA LYS A 251 -17.16 -3.26 -18.03
C LYS A 251 -16.27 -2.64 -16.95
N THR A 252 -16.67 -2.74 -15.68
CA THR A 252 -15.93 -2.12 -14.59
C THR A 252 -14.60 -2.86 -14.37
N TYR A 253 -13.54 -2.09 -14.20
CA TYR A 253 -12.20 -2.55 -13.84
C TYR A 253 -11.81 -1.87 -12.53
N ALA A 254 -11.94 -2.61 -11.43
CA ALA A 254 -11.63 -2.09 -10.10
C ALA A 254 -10.17 -2.41 -9.72
N VAL A 255 -9.42 -1.41 -9.27
CA VAL A 255 -8.07 -1.57 -8.75
C VAL A 255 -8.04 -1.12 -7.30
N LEU A 256 -7.65 -2.01 -6.39
CA LEU A 256 -7.47 -1.73 -4.97
C LEU A 256 -6.00 -1.93 -4.59
N VAL A 257 -5.33 -0.84 -4.24
CA VAL A 257 -3.91 -0.80 -3.94
C VAL A 257 -3.69 -0.63 -2.44
N ASN A 258 -2.85 -1.47 -1.87
CA ASN A 258 -2.42 -1.48 -0.46
C ASN A 258 -3.57 -1.30 0.56
N PRO A 259 -4.70 -2.04 0.42
CA PRO A 259 -5.77 -1.90 1.39
C PRO A 259 -5.34 -2.40 2.79
N THR A 260 -5.91 -1.79 3.83
CA THR A 260 -5.87 -2.27 5.21
C THR A 260 -7.30 -2.60 5.63
N ASN A 261 -7.66 -3.88 5.60
CA ASN A 261 -8.97 -4.36 6.02
C ASN A 261 -8.91 -4.91 7.44
N TYR A 262 -9.53 -4.24 8.40
CA TYR A 262 -9.42 -4.61 9.81
C TYR A 262 -10.30 -5.84 10.15
N ALA A 263 -9.97 -6.55 11.22
CA ALA A 263 -10.67 -7.79 11.61
C ALA A 263 -12.14 -7.57 11.98
N ASP A 264 -12.47 -6.38 12.51
CA ASP A 264 -13.81 -5.94 12.90
C ASP A 264 -14.59 -5.28 11.74
N ALA A 265 -13.98 -5.17 10.56
CA ALA A 265 -14.59 -4.54 9.39
C ALA A 265 -15.68 -5.42 8.77
N ASP A 266 -16.62 -4.78 8.07
CA ASP A 266 -17.45 -5.50 7.11
C ASP A 266 -16.60 -5.88 5.89
N ALA A 267 -17.16 -6.74 5.04
CA ALA A 267 -16.42 -7.24 3.90
C ALA A 267 -16.05 -6.13 2.91
N ILE A 268 -14.84 -6.21 2.36
CA ILE A 268 -14.56 -5.58 1.07
C ILE A 268 -15.17 -6.48 0.01
N THR A 269 -16.13 -5.97 -0.75
CA THR A 269 -16.88 -6.74 -1.74
C THR A 269 -16.59 -6.23 -3.15
N PHE A 270 -16.37 -7.14 -4.08
CA PHE A 270 -16.27 -6.86 -5.50
C PHE A 270 -17.32 -7.67 -6.23
N SER A 271 -18.17 -7.00 -6.99
CA SER A 271 -19.23 -7.63 -7.79
C SER A 271 -19.22 -7.07 -9.21
N GLY A 272 -19.37 -7.97 -10.19
CA GLY A 272 -19.28 -7.63 -11.61
C GLY A 272 -17.86 -7.30 -12.09
N GLY A 273 -17.71 -7.14 -13.41
CA GLY A 273 -16.47 -6.62 -14.01
C GLY A 273 -15.21 -7.44 -13.74
N SER A 274 -14.06 -6.78 -13.78
CA SER A 274 -12.74 -7.31 -13.37
C SER A 274 -12.22 -6.56 -12.15
N ALA A 275 -11.41 -7.23 -11.33
CA ALA A 275 -10.84 -6.63 -10.14
C ALA A 275 -9.36 -7.01 -9.96
N VAL A 276 -8.56 -6.07 -9.48
CA VAL A 276 -7.16 -6.26 -9.12
C VAL A 276 -6.93 -5.75 -7.70
N ILE A 277 -6.38 -6.58 -6.83
CA ILE A 277 -5.96 -6.24 -5.47
C ILE A 277 -4.44 -6.35 -5.41
N LEU A 278 -3.74 -5.24 -5.14
CA LEU A 278 -2.28 -5.16 -5.12
C LEU A 278 -1.80 -4.81 -3.71
N GLY A 279 -1.05 -5.69 -3.06
CA GLY A 279 -0.45 -5.47 -1.75
C GLY A 279 -1.47 -5.42 -0.60
N GLY A 280 -1.07 -4.79 0.49
CA GLY A 280 -1.93 -4.53 1.64
C GLY A 280 -2.06 -5.69 2.64
N THR A 281 -2.87 -5.45 3.67
CA THR A 281 -3.15 -6.39 4.76
C THR A 281 -4.66 -6.58 4.90
N SER A 282 -5.10 -7.83 5.06
CA SER A 282 -6.51 -8.13 5.28
C SER A 282 -6.72 -9.05 6.46
N SER A 283 -7.29 -8.53 7.54
CA SER A 283 -7.79 -9.32 8.66
C SER A 283 -9.31 -9.52 8.61
N GLY A 284 -10.03 -8.61 7.93
CA GLY A 284 -11.45 -8.75 7.63
C GLY A 284 -11.72 -9.57 6.37
N ALA A 285 -13.00 -9.74 6.03
CA ALA A 285 -13.40 -10.48 4.84
C ALA A 285 -13.13 -9.70 3.54
N ILE A 286 -12.68 -10.40 2.50
CA ILE A 286 -12.68 -9.93 1.11
C ILE A 286 -13.50 -10.92 0.30
N ASN A 287 -14.61 -10.47 -0.28
CA ASN A 287 -15.49 -11.29 -1.10
C ASN A 287 -15.45 -10.79 -2.54
N VAL A 288 -15.12 -11.68 -3.47
CA VAL A 288 -15.01 -11.37 -4.89
C VAL A 288 -15.98 -12.26 -5.65
N ASP A 289 -16.96 -11.63 -6.29
CA ASP A 289 -18.01 -12.24 -7.09
C ASP A 289 -18.07 -11.53 -8.46
N THR A 290 -16.96 -11.63 -9.18
CA THR A 290 -16.75 -10.95 -10.47
C THR A 290 -16.95 -11.94 -11.62
N THR A 291 -17.41 -11.46 -12.78
CA THR A 291 -17.54 -12.29 -14.00
C THR A 291 -16.31 -12.21 -14.89
N GLY A 292 -15.56 -11.12 -14.80
CA GLY A 292 -14.29 -10.89 -15.49
C GLY A 292 -13.10 -11.46 -14.72
N LYS A 293 -11.92 -10.89 -15.00
CA LYS A 293 -10.66 -11.37 -14.43
C LYS A 293 -10.51 -10.91 -12.98
N LEU A 294 -9.96 -11.75 -12.13
CA LEU A 294 -9.57 -11.40 -10.78
C LEU A 294 -8.06 -11.60 -10.62
N ALA A 295 -7.37 -10.59 -10.11
CA ALA A 295 -5.98 -10.75 -9.72
C ALA A 295 -5.74 -10.26 -8.28
N VAL A 296 -5.12 -11.09 -7.44
CA VAL A 296 -4.78 -10.79 -6.05
C VAL A 296 -3.28 -11.00 -5.86
N PHE A 297 -2.54 -9.94 -5.60
CA PHE A 297 -1.09 -9.97 -5.55
C PHE A 297 -0.54 -9.41 -4.25
N GLY A 298 0.43 -10.09 -3.63
CA GLY A 298 1.22 -9.50 -2.54
C GLY A 298 0.43 -9.19 -1.26
N VAL A 299 -0.77 -9.77 -1.08
CA VAL A 299 -1.60 -9.55 0.10
C VAL A 299 -1.08 -10.36 1.28
N GLU A 300 -0.97 -9.74 2.45
CA GLU A 300 -0.84 -10.45 3.73
C GLU A 300 -2.23 -10.69 4.31
N ASN A 301 -2.71 -11.94 4.23
CA ASN A 301 -4.06 -12.33 4.61
C ASN A 301 -4.10 -13.00 5.98
N SER A 302 -4.86 -12.42 6.89
CA SER A 302 -5.23 -12.94 8.21
C SER A 302 -6.74 -13.21 8.35
N GLY A 303 -7.54 -12.87 7.33
CA GLY A 303 -8.99 -13.04 7.29
C GLY A 303 -9.45 -14.00 6.19
N PRO A 304 -10.76 -14.06 5.89
CA PRO A 304 -11.27 -14.84 4.76
C PRO A 304 -11.21 -14.06 3.45
N ILE A 305 -10.60 -14.64 2.42
CA ILE A 305 -10.70 -14.22 1.02
C ILE A 305 -11.54 -15.26 0.29
N THR A 306 -12.68 -14.86 -0.29
CA THR A 306 -13.57 -15.76 -1.03
C THR A 306 -13.73 -15.27 -2.46
N CYS A 307 -13.45 -16.13 -3.44
CA CYS A 307 -13.55 -15.82 -4.86
C CYS A 307 -14.52 -16.77 -5.57
N LYS A 308 -15.52 -16.22 -6.25
CA LYS A 308 -16.58 -16.94 -6.97
C LYS A 308 -16.83 -16.36 -8.36
N LYS A 309 -17.47 -17.16 -9.23
CA LYS A 309 -17.95 -16.85 -10.59
C LYS A 309 -16.91 -16.43 -11.65
N SER A 310 -15.76 -15.89 -11.25
CA SER A 310 -14.71 -15.45 -12.18
C SER A 310 -14.14 -16.64 -12.96
N GLN A 311 -13.96 -16.49 -14.27
CA GLN A 311 -13.41 -17.55 -15.11
C GLN A 311 -11.87 -17.50 -15.22
N ASP A 312 -11.22 -16.50 -14.62
CA ASP A 312 -9.77 -16.30 -14.69
C ASP A 312 -9.30 -15.61 -13.42
N ILE A 313 -8.94 -16.43 -12.42
CA ILE A 313 -8.44 -15.96 -11.13
C ILE A 313 -6.93 -16.19 -11.07
N LEU A 314 -6.18 -15.14 -10.74
CA LEU A 314 -4.77 -15.21 -10.41
C LEU A 314 -4.55 -14.75 -8.96
N ILE A 315 -4.03 -15.63 -8.11
CA ILE A 315 -3.60 -15.28 -6.75
C ILE A 315 -2.10 -15.52 -6.69
N ALA A 316 -1.30 -14.49 -6.42
CA ALA A 316 0.15 -14.66 -6.39
C ALA A 316 0.87 -13.87 -5.29
N ASN A 317 1.93 -14.47 -4.76
CA ASN A 317 2.75 -13.91 -3.67
C ASN A 317 1.93 -13.53 -2.43
N VAL A 318 0.90 -14.31 -2.12
CA VAL A 318 0.05 -14.08 -0.95
C VAL A 318 0.61 -14.88 0.23
N THR A 319 0.66 -14.24 1.39
CA THR A 319 0.93 -14.91 2.67
C THR A 319 -0.37 -15.10 3.41
N ASN A 320 -0.86 -16.33 3.49
CA ASN A 320 -2.11 -16.70 4.17
C ASN A 320 -1.80 -17.18 5.59
N LYS A 321 -1.97 -16.31 6.59
CA LYS A 321 -1.61 -16.55 7.99
C LYS A 321 -2.48 -17.63 8.65
N ALA A 322 -2.01 -18.15 9.78
CA ALA A 322 -2.79 -19.07 10.60
C ALA A 322 -4.17 -18.50 10.96
N GLY A 323 -5.22 -19.31 10.81
CA GLY A 323 -6.62 -18.90 11.02
C GLY A 323 -7.28 -18.22 9.81
N ALA A 324 -6.50 -17.75 8.83
CA ALA A 324 -7.00 -17.16 7.60
C ALA A 324 -7.47 -18.24 6.61
N THR A 325 -8.38 -17.89 5.70
CA THR A 325 -8.90 -18.82 4.68
C THR A 325 -8.90 -18.17 3.30
N ILE A 326 -8.42 -18.88 2.29
CA ILE A 326 -8.62 -18.53 0.87
C ILE A 326 -9.57 -19.56 0.29
N THR A 327 -10.76 -19.14 -0.14
CA THR A 327 -11.76 -20.00 -0.78
C THR A 327 -11.92 -19.64 -2.25
N VAL A 328 -11.86 -20.65 -3.11
CA VAL A 328 -12.00 -20.50 -4.56
C VAL A 328 -13.07 -21.48 -5.05
N GLU A 329 -14.18 -21.00 -5.62
CA GLU A 329 -15.39 -21.83 -5.85
C GLU A 329 -15.90 -21.79 -7.30
N ASN A 330 -15.93 -22.95 -7.98
CA ASN A 330 -16.48 -23.15 -9.34
C ASN A 330 -15.84 -22.26 -10.43
N VAL A 331 -14.52 -22.28 -10.54
CA VAL A 331 -13.73 -21.32 -11.35
C VAL A 331 -12.48 -21.95 -11.96
N THR A 332 -11.83 -21.23 -12.87
CA THR A 332 -10.44 -21.51 -13.25
C THR A 332 -9.53 -20.58 -12.46
N ALA A 333 -8.60 -21.14 -11.69
CA ALA A 333 -7.70 -20.35 -10.86
C ALA A 333 -6.25 -20.81 -10.98
N THR A 334 -5.35 -19.83 -11.00
CA THR A 334 -3.90 -20.01 -10.94
C THR A 334 -3.39 -19.38 -9.65
N LEU A 335 -2.75 -20.19 -8.80
CA LEU A 335 -2.12 -19.77 -7.55
C LEU A 335 -0.60 -19.85 -7.74
N ILE A 336 0.14 -18.81 -7.40
CA ILE A 336 1.61 -18.78 -7.60
C ILE A 336 2.29 -18.24 -6.35
N ASN A 337 3.32 -18.94 -5.85
CA ASN A 337 4.15 -18.47 -4.74
C ASN A 337 3.33 -18.13 -3.47
N ILE A 338 2.45 -19.04 -3.06
CA ILE A 338 1.62 -18.85 -1.87
C ILE A 338 2.32 -19.46 -0.65
N ILE A 339 2.45 -18.69 0.42
CA ILE A 339 2.84 -19.20 1.74
C ILE A 339 1.56 -19.41 2.53
N ASN A 340 1.17 -20.66 2.75
CA ASN A 340 -0.09 -21.01 3.42
C ASN A 340 0.14 -21.56 4.82
N GLU A 341 -0.12 -20.76 5.84
CA GLU A 341 -0.20 -21.15 7.27
C GLU A 341 -1.65 -21.39 7.72
N GLY A 342 -2.63 -20.86 6.98
CA GLY A 342 -4.07 -20.99 7.24
C GLY A 342 -4.73 -22.16 6.48
N SER A 343 -5.86 -21.87 5.83
CA SER A 343 -6.57 -22.82 4.98
C SER A 343 -6.71 -22.31 3.55
N VAL A 344 -6.47 -23.19 2.57
CA VAL A 344 -6.86 -22.99 1.17
C VAL A 344 -7.94 -24.01 0.84
N LEU A 345 -9.12 -23.53 0.45
CA LEU A 345 -10.30 -24.35 0.20
C LEU A 345 -10.77 -24.15 -1.24
N VAL A 346 -10.65 -25.21 -2.04
CA VAL A 346 -11.12 -25.23 -3.43
C VAL A 346 -12.43 -26.01 -3.48
N LYS A 347 -13.51 -25.31 -3.87
CA LYS A 347 -14.86 -25.84 -3.91
C LYS A 347 -15.39 -25.97 -5.33
N GLY A 348 -16.21 -26.99 -5.53
CA GLY A 348 -16.87 -27.24 -6.80
C GLY A 348 -15.93 -27.75 -7.89
N GLY A 349 -16.43 -27.88 -9.11
CA GLY A 349 -15.64 -28.29 -10.27
C GLY A 349 -14.85 -27.13 -10.87
N GLY A 350 -13.72 -27.40 -11.54
CA GLY A 350 -12.92 -26.34 -12.14
C GLY A 350 -11.56 -26.84 -12.64
N LYS A 351 -10.70 -25.89 -13.02
CA LYS A 351 -9.30 -26.14 -13.37
C LYS A 351 -8.41 -25.28 -12.48
N TYR A 352 -7.56 -25.93 -11.71
CA TYR A 352 -6.77 -25.28 -10.68
C TYR A 352 -5.30 -25.55 -10.90
N LYS A 353 -4.53 -24.49 -11.10
CA LYS A 353 -3.08 -24.56 -11.20
C LYS A 353 -2.49 -23.89 -9.99
N ALA A 354 -1.53 -24.53 -9.34
CA ALA A 354 -0.91 -24.01 -8.14
C ALA A 354 0.59 -24.30 -8.19
N TYR A 355 1.41 -23.27 -8.30
CA TYR A 355 2.86 -23.38 -8.47
C TYR A 355 3.60 -22.72 -7.31
N GLY A 356 4.70 -23.33 -6.88
CA GLY A 356 5.53 -22.75 -5.83
C GLY A 356 4.84 -22.61 -4.47
N ILE A 357 3.94 -23.54 -4.09
CA ILE A 357 3.16 -23.43 -2.86
C ILE A 357 3.96 -23.94 -1.66
N VAL A 358 4.19 -23.10 -0.67
CA VAL A 358 4.76 -23.50 0.64
C VAL A 358 3.60 -23.72 1.61
N ASN A 359 3.24 -24.99 1.83
CA ASN A 359 2.11 -25.34 2.71
C ASN A 359 2.57 -25.68 4.13
N LEU A 360 2.17 -24.86 5.09
CA LEU A 360 2.32 -25.03 6.54
C LEU A 360 0.97 -25.30 7.24
N GLY A 361 -0.15 -24.97 6.59
CA GLY A 361 -1.52 -25.10 7.09
C GLY A 361 -2.28 -26.26 6.47
N SER A 362 -3.47 -25.98 5.94
CA SER A 362 -4.33 -26.97 5.26
C SER A 362 -4.66 -26.55 3.84
N ILE A 363 -4.67 -27.51 2.92
CA ILE A 363 -5.22 -27.39 1.58
C ILE A 363 -6.29 -28.46 1.42
N THR A 364 -7.51 -28.05 1.07
CA THR A 364 -8.63 -28.97 0.82
C THR A 364 -9.21 -28.70 -0.56
N ILE A 365 -9.31 -29.73 -1.38
CA ILE A 365 -9.87 -29.66 -2.74
C ILE A 365 -11.03 -30.64 -2.83
N GLU A 366 -12.23 -30.11 -3.04
CA GLU A 366 -13.46 -30.91 -3.07
C GLU A 366 -13.69 -31.60 -4.41
N ALA A 367 -13.38 -30.95 -5.54
CA ALA A 367 -13.48 -31.52 -6.89
C ALA A 367 -12.64 -30.72 -7.91
N GLY A 368 -12.53 -31.24 -9.14
CA GLY A 368 -11.91 -30.52 -10.27
C GLY A 368 -10.59 -31.11 -10.75
N ASP A 369 -10.03 -30.51 -11.79
CA ASP A 369 -8.74 -30.89 -12.38
C ASP A 369 -7.62 -30.00 -11.84
N ILE A 370 -6.58 -30.61 -11.25
CA ILE A 370 -5.53 -29.90 -10.54
C ILE A 370 -4.14 -30.11 -11.13
N GLU A 371 -3.32 -29.07 -11.08
CA GLU A 371 -1.88 -29.12 -11.27
C GLU A 371 -1.23 -28.41 -10.08
N LEU A 372 -0.89 -29.17 -9.04
CA LEU A 372 -0.40 -28.65 -7.76
C LEU A 372 1.09 -28.97 -7.58
N GLU A 373 1.91 -27.95 -7.38
CA GLU A 373 3.34 -28.05 -7.07
C GLU A 373 3.60 -27.52 -5.65
N LEU A 374 4.09 -28.40 -4.77
CA LEU A 374 4.40 -28.11 -3.38
C LEU A 374 5.92 -27.97 -3.18
N LEU A 375 6.32 -26.88 -2.54
CA LEU A 375 7.68 -26.62 -2.10
C LEU A 375 7.88 -26.99 -0.63
N CYS A 376 9.11 -27.37 -0.30
CA CYS A 376 9.52 -27.64 1.08
C CYS A 376 9.52 -26.36 1.92
N PRO A 377 8.81 -26.31 3.06
CA PRO A 377 9.01 -25.23 4.01
C PRO A 377 10.41 -25.35 4.64
N ALA A 378 11.04 -24.20 4.91
CA ALA A 378 12.36 -24.15 5.54
C ALA A 378 12.40 -24.82 6.93
N SER A 379 11.25 -24.93 7.60
CA SER A 379 11.10 -25.62 8.88
C SER A 379 11.12 -27.16 8.76
N GLY A 380 11.07 -27.71 7.55
CA GLY A 380 10.94 -29.15 7.28
C GLY A 380 9.57 -29.75 7.63
N SER A 381 8.66 -28.99 8.23
CA SER A 381 7.30 -29.45 8.58
C SER A 381 6.31 -28.97 7.53
N SER A 382 5.75 -29.88 6.76
CA SER A 382 4.71 -29.58 5.77
C SER A 382 3.31 -29.72 6.36
N GLY A 383 2.38 -28.93 5.82
CA GLY A 383 0.97 -28.93 6.20
C GLY A 383 0.20 -30.16 5.74
N THR A 384 -1.12 -30.07 5.84
CA THR A 384 -2.05 -31.11 5.39
C THR A 384 -2.58 -30.79 3.99
N VAL A 385 -2.71 -31.82 3.15
CA VAL A 385 -3.35 -31.72 1.84
C VAL A 385 -4.42 -32.81 1.75
N THR A 386 -5.67 -32.42 1.57
CA THR A 386 -6.81 -33.33 1.47
C THR A 386 -7.49 -33.15 0.12
N LEU A 387 -7.43 -34.20 -0.70
CA LEU A 387 -8.12 -34.27 -1.98
C LEU A 387 -9.33 -35.19 -1.79
N MET A 388 -10.52 -34.71 -2.12
CA MET A 388 -11.75 -35.50 -2.01
C MET A 388 -12.02 -36.31 -3.28
N GLU A 389 -13.06 -37.15 -3.26
CA GLU A 389 -13.54 -37.84 -4.45
C GLU A 389 -13.97 -36.84 -5.53
N GLY A 390 -13.58 -37.09 -6.79
CA GLY A 390 -13.86 -36.20 -7.91
C GLY A 390 -12.73 -35.23 -8.26
N VAL A 391 -11.63 -35.24 -7.51
CA VAL A 391 -10.39 -34.56 -7.89
C VAL A 391 -9.59 -35.41 -8.89
N THR A 392 -9.17 -34.80 -9.99
CA THR A 392 -8.25 -35.39 -10.98
C THR A 392 -7.01 -34.53 -11.17
N GLY A 393 -5.96 -35.07 -11.80
CA GLY A 393 -4.82 -34.28 -12.25
C GLY A 393 -3.50 -34.71 -11.61
N LYS A 394 -2.62 -33.76 -11.29
CA LYS A 394 -1.25 -34.01 -10.84
C LYS A 394 -0.90 -33.21 -9.58
N VAL A 395 -0.26 -33.90 -8.63
CA VAL A 395 0.42 -33.28 -7.48
C VAL A 395 1.91 -33.62 -7.57
N THR A 396 2.73 -32.58 -7.64
CA THR A 396 4.19 -32.64 -7.64
C THR A 396 4.69 -32.11 -6.30
N TYR A 397 5.60 -32.83 -5.64
CA TYR A 397 6.21 -32.35 -4.40
C TYR A 397 7.70 -32.71 -4.34
N ALA A 398 8.49 -31.85 -3.72
CA ALA A 398 9.91 -32.11 -3.48
C ALA A 398 10.10 -33.25 -2.45
N GLN A 399 11.22 -33.97 -2.58
CA GLN A 399 11.55 -35.10 -1.71
C GLN A 399 11.48 -34.73 -0.23
N GLY A 400 10.76 -35.52 0.57
CA GLY A 400 10.57 -35.30 2.00
C GLY A 400 9.50 -34.26 2.37
N CYS A 401 8.83 -33.66 1.38
CA CYS A 401 7.90 -32.54 1.59
C CYS A 401 6.44 -32.88 1.28
N LYS A 402 6.13 -34.18 1.21
CA LYS A 402 4.76 -34.70 1.02
C LYS A 402 3.80 -34.24 2.12
N GLY A 403 4.28 -34.10 3.35
CA GLY A 403 3.45 -33.82 4.52
C GLY A 403 2.40 -34.89 4.76
N ASN A 404 1.29 -34.49 5.38
CA ASN A 404 0.13 -35.37 5.54
C ASN A 404 -0.81 -35.17 4.34
N MET A 405 -0.71 -36.08 3.36
CA MET A 405 -1.49 -36.02 2.13
C MET A 405 -2.50 -37.16 2.05
N THR A 406 -3.79 -36.82 2.01
CA THR A 406 -4.90 -37.75 1.77
C THR A 406 -5.36 -37.58 0.32
N VAL A 407 -5.23 -38.63 -0.48
CA VAL A 407 -5.58 -38.64 -1.91
C VAL A 407 -6.61 -39.74 -2.16
N PRO A 408 -7.65 -39.52 -2.99
CA PRO A 408 -8.59 -40.57 -3.34
C PRO A 408 -7.87 -41.71 -4.07
N SER A 409 -8.44 -42.91 -4.04
CA SER A 409 -7.81 -44.13 -4.58
C SER A 409 -7.54 -44.10 -6.09
N SER A 410 -8.09 -43.14 -6.83
CA SER A 410 -7.93 -43.00 -8.28
C SER A 410 -8.06 -41.55 -8.74
N GLY A 411 -7.38 -41.18 -9.83
CA GLY A 411 -7.59 -39.92 -10.57
C GLY A 411 -6.50 -38.87 -10.40
N VAL A 412 -5.69 -38.95 -9.33
CA VAL A 412 -4.60 -38.01 -9.06
C VAL A 412 -3.25 -38.71 -9.15
N ILE A 413 -2.37 -38.20 -10.01
CA ILE A 413 -0.98 -38.64 -10.13
C ILE A 413 -0.16 -37.91 -9.08
N GLN A 414 0.53 -38.65 -8.22
CA GLN A 414 1.50 -38.10 -7.28
C GLN A 414 2.92 -38.32 -7.82
N GLU A 415 3.68 -37.24 -7.96
CA GLU A 415 5.07 -37.28 -8.40
C GLU A 415 5.99 -36.65 -7.34
N GLU A 416 6.85 -37.47 -6.74
CA GLU A 416 7.94 -36.99 -5.91
C GLU A 416 9.11 -36.62 -6.81
N VAL A 417 9.46 -35.33 -6.85
CA VAL A 417 10.62 -34.85 -7.59
C VAL A 417 11.78 -34.79 -6.60
N ALA A 418 12.95 -35.25 -7.04
CA ALA A 418 14.17 -35.06 -6.26
C ALA A 418 14.24 -33.59 -5.85
N ALA A 419 14.40 -33.32 -4.55
CA ALA A 419 14.61 -31.96 -4.08
C ALA A 419 15.72 -31.38 -4.97
N ALA A 420 15.46 -30.25 -5.62
CA ALA A 420 16.47 -29.61 -6.43
C ALA A 420 17.67 -29.40 -5.51
N THR A 421 18.66 -30.27 -5.64
CA THR A 421 19.92 -30.08 -4.95
C THR A 421 20.45 -28.85 -5.62
N THR A 422 20.37 -27.72 -4.93
CA THR A 422 21.17 -26.56 -5.25
C THR A 422 22.60 -27.04 -5.06
N ALA A 423 23.15 -27.70 -6.08
CA ALA A 423 24.51 -28.16 -6.08
C ALA A 423 25.31 -26.90 -5.81
N ALA A 424 26.00 -26.86 -4.67
CA ALA A 424 26.96 -25.82 -4.40
C ALA A 424 27.80 -25.66 -5.67
N PRO A 425 27.92 -24.45 -6.23
CA PRO A 425 28.59 -24.25 -7.51
C PRO A 425 29.96 -24.91 -7.40
N ASN A 426 30.14 -26.02 -8.12
CA ASN A 426 31.38 -26.73 -8.11
C ASN A 426 32.39 -25.78 -8.75
N ALA A 427 33.36 -25.31 -7.95
CA ALA A 427 34.37 -24.35 -8.37
C ALA A 427 35.08 -24.92 -9.59
N THR A 428 34.63 -24.50 -10.76
CA THR A 428 35.23 -24.91 -12.02
C THR A 428 36.48 -24.07 -12.14
N THR A 429 37.62 -24.66 -11.77
CA THR A 429 38.95 -24.10 -11.98
C THR A 429 39.06 -23.71 -13.45
N ALA A 430 39.03 -22.41 -13.74
CA ALA A 430 39.17 -21.90 -15.09
C ALA A 430 40.53 -22.35 -15.64
N ALA A 431 40.50 -23.21 -16.66
CA ALA A 431 41.69 -23.55 -17.43
C ALA A 431 42.13 -22.29 -18.19
N THR A 432 43.33 -21.81 -17.88
CA THR A 432 44.01 -20.69 -18.51
C THR A 432 44.18 -20.98 -20.00
N THR A 433 43.31 -20.39 -20.83
CA THR A 433 43.46 -20.43 -22.29
C THR A 433 44.39 -19.28 -22.70
N ALA A 434 45.54 -19.63 -23.28
CA ALA A 434 46.54 -18.68 -23.74
C ALA A 434 45.96 -17.76 -24.85
N ALA A 435 46.25 -16.47 -24.73
CA ALA A 435 45.86 -15.45 -25.70
C ALA A 435 46.50 -15.71 -27.08
N PRO A 436 45.74 -15.65 -28.19
CA PRO A 436 46.33 -15.75 -29.52
C PRO A 436 47.02 -14.44 -29.91
N THR A 437 48.29 -14.55 -30.27
CA THR A 437 49.14 -13.49 -30.80
C THR A 437 48.64 -13.03 -32.17
N ALA A 438 48.29 -11.75 -32.30
CA ALA A 438 47.93 -11.13 -33.56
C ALA A 438 49.14 -11.10 -34.52
N THR A 439 49.00 -11.71 -35.69
CA THR A 439 49.97 -11.59 -36.78
C THR A 439 49.38 -10.73 -37.89
N THR A 440 50.00 -9.59 -38.11
CA THR A 440 49.75 -8.66 -39.21
C THR A 440 50.37 -9.21 -40.50
N ALA A 441 49.61 -9.27 -41.61
CA ALA A 441 50.17 -9.47 -42.94
C ALA A 441 49.39 -8.70 -44.01
N ALA A 442 50.15 -8.24 -45.00
CA ALA A 442 49.87 -7.17 -45.93
C ALA A 442 49.03 -7.55 -47.17
N THR A 443 48.50 -6.50 -47.80
CA THR A 443 47.92 -6.40 -49.15
C THR A 443 48.85 -6.89 -50.28
N THR A 444 48.29 -7.49 -51.35
CA THR A 444 48.39 -7.06 -52.77
C THR A 444 47.75 -8.05 -53.78
N ALA A 445 47.07 -7.47 -54.79
CA ALA A 445 46.71 -7.93 -56.16
C ALA A 445 45.46 -8.80 -56.45
N ALA A 446 44.73 -8.33 -57.46
CA ALA A 446 43.57 -8.89 -58.17
C ALA A 446 43.98 -9.46 -59.55
N PRO A 447 43.06 -9.85 -60.46
CA PRO A 447 42.12 -10.98 -60.40
C PRO A 447 42.29 -11.93 -61.61
N THR A 448 41.89 -13.20 -61.48
CA THR A 448 41.70 -14.09 -62.64
C THR A 448 40.41 -14.88 -62.50
N ALA A 449 39.51 -14.71 -63.46
CA ALA A 449 38.26 -15.44 -63.58
C ALA A 449 38.52 -16.91 -63.96
N THR A 450 37.87 -17.85 -63.28
CA THR A 450 37.68 -19.22 -63.77
C THR A 450 36.33 -19.74 -63.28
N ALA A 451 35.61 -20.37 -64.21
CA ALA A 451 34.20 -20.72 -64.12
C ALA A 451 33.90 -21.92 -63.21
N ALA A 452 32.72 -21.83 -62.59
CA ALA A 452 31.75 -22.86 -62.25
C ALA A 452 32.24 -24.27 -61.84
N ALA A 453 32.09 -24.57 -60.54
CA ALA A 453 31.68 -25.90 -60.08
C ALA A 453 30.65 -25.73 -58.95
N THR A 454 29.46 -26.27 -59.18
CA THR A 454 28.31 -26.25 -58.30
C THR A 454 28.54 -27.22 -57.14
N THR A 455 28.92 -26.70 -55.97
CA THR A 455 29.00 -27.49 -54.73
C THR A 455 27.77 -27.19 -53.90
N ALA A 456 26.96 -28.23 -53.64
CA ALA A 456 25.79 -28.14 -52.79
C ALA A 456 26.19 -27.66 -51.38
N ALA A 457 25.64 -26.52 -50.96
CA ALA A 457 25.80 -26.02 -49.61
C ALA A 457 24.90 -26.84 -48.68
N THR A 458 25.52 -27.72 -47.90
CA THR A 458 24.88 -28.30 -46.71
C THR A 458 24.80 -27.18 -45.67
N THR A 459 23.66 -26.51 -45.60
CA THR A 459 23.35 -25.55 -44.53
C THR A 459 23.32 -26.32 -43.20
N ALA A 460 24.38 -26.20 -42.42
CA ALA A 460 24.39 -26.68 -41.04
C ALA A 460 23.26 -25.96 -40.29
N ALA A 461 22.37 -26.74 -39.67
CA ALA A 461 21.33 -26.20 -38.81
C ALA A 461 22.00 -25.34 -37.73
N PRO A 462 21.51 -24.11 -37.47
CA PRO A 462 22.06 -23.28 -36.42
C PRO A 462 21.93 -24.04 -35.10
N THR A 463 23.07 -24.37 -34.49
CA THR A 463 23.12 -24.86 -33.12
C THR A 463 22.42 -23.83 -32.26
N ALA A 464 21.28 -24.20 -31.67
CA ALA A 464 20.56 -23.33 -30.75
C ALA A 464 21.50 -23.03 -29.57
N THR A 465 22.05 -21.82 -29.55
CA THR A 465 22.75 -21.29 -28.39
C THR A 465 21.69 -21.10 -27.31
N THR A 466 21.59 -22.06 -26.39
CA THR A 466 20.76 -21.94 -25.19
C THR A 466 21.20 -20.68 -24.46
N ALA A 467 20.35 -19.64 -24.45
CA ALA A 467 20.62 -18.43 -23.71
C ALA A 467 20.85 -18.81 -22.24
N ALA A 468 21.99 -18.41 -21.68
CA ALA A 468 22.29 -18.68 -20.29
C ALA A 468 21.24 -17.96 -19.43
N THR A 469 20.42 -18.74 -18.74
CA THR A 469 19.46 -18.21 -17.76
C THR A 469 20.25 -17.53 -16.66
N THR A 470 20.18 -16.20 -16.60
CA THR A 470 20.82 -15.42 -15.55
C THR A 470 20.04 -15.69 -14.26
N ALA A 471 20.70 -16.29 -13.27
CA ALA A 471 20.06 -16.55 -11.98
C ALA A 471 19.62 -15.23 -11.32
N ALA A 472 18.52 -15.26 -10.57
CA ALA A 472 18.02 -14.07 -9.87
C ALA A 472 18.93 -13.73 -8.67
N PRO A 473 19.07 -12.44 -8.32
CA PRO A 473 19.83 -12.04 -7.12
C PRO A 473 19.14 -12.52 -5.85
N THR A 474 19.94 -12.90 -4.84
CA THR A 474 19.44 -13.26 -3.51
C THR A 474 19.31 -12.00 -2.66
N VAL A 475 18.24 -11.83 -1.89
CA VAL A 475 18.03 -10.62 -1.06
C VAL A 475 18.13 -10.99 0.42
N VAL A 476 18.87 -10.21 1.21
CA VAL A 476 18.93 -10.33 2.68
C VAL A 476 18.24 -9.11 3.29
N VAL A 477 17.27 -9.33 4.17
CA VAL A 477 16.52 -8.26 4.84
C VAL A 477 16.79 -8.26 6.33
N GLY A 478 16.80 -7.08 6.93
CA GLY A 478 16.98 -6.94 8.37
C GLY A 478 16.60 -5.57 8.89
N SER A 479 16.87 -5.34 10.16
CA SER A 479 16.63 -4.05 10.81
C SER A 479 17.68 -3.78 11.88
N LEU A 480 17.87 -2.50 12.22
CA LEU A 480 18.61 -2.08 13.40
C LEU A 480 17.90 -0.87 14.03
N THR A 481 18.04 -0.71 15.35
CA THR A 481 17.52 0.46 16.08
C THR A 481 18.68 1.30 16.55
N LEU A 482 18.69 2.58 16.19
CA LEU A 482 19.66 3.57 16.65
C LEU A 482 19.07 4.36 17.82
N THR A 483 19.88 4.69 18.81
CA THR A 483 19.63 5.80 19.73
C THR A 483 20.28 7.04 19.14
N VAL A 484 19.56 8.15 19.07
CA VAL A 484 20.03 9.47 18.60
C VAL A 484 19.45 10.56 19.51
N SER A 485 20.07 11.74 19.55
CA SER A 485 19.60 12.85 20.38
C SER A 485 18.24 13.40 19.95
N ASP A 486 18.00 13.45 18.63
CA ASP A 486 16.75 13.86 18.02
C ASP A 486 16.46 12.99 16.78
N CYS A 487 15.43 12.16 16.88
CA CYS A 487 15.05 11.26 15.81
C CYS A 487 14.62 11.99 14.54
N ALA A 488 13.78 13.03 14.67
CA ALA A 488 13.20 13.73 13.53
C ALA A 488 14.30 14.45 12.73
N THR A 489 15.19 15.12 13.46
CA THR A 489 16.35 15.78 12.84
C THR A 489 17.28 14.76 12.17
N PHE A 490 17.55 13.61 12.79
CA PHE A 490 18.41 12.58 12.20
C PHE A 490 17.82 11.97 10.93
N VAL A 491 16.53 11.66 10.90
CA VAL A 491 15.86 11.10 9.71
C VAL A 491 15.76 12.12 8.58
N ALA A 492 15.61 13.41 8.89
CA ALA A 492 15.54 14.49 7.91
C ALA A 492 16.91 14.89 7.32
N GLN A 493 18.02 14.46 7.93
CA GLN A 493 19.37 14.80 7.45
C GLN A 493 19.72 14.04 6.17
N SER A 494 19.96 14.79 5.09
CA SER A 494 20.48 14.23 3.83
C SER A 494 21.79 13.49 4.08
N GLY A 495 21.85 12.22 3.69
CA GLY A 495 23.04 11.37 3.83
C GLY A 495 23.05 10.49 5.09
N ALA A 496 22.08 10.62 6.01
CA ALA A 496 21.96 9.70 7.13
C ALA A 496 21.72 8.25 6.65
N ASP A 497 20.85 8.06 5.66
CA ASP A 497 20.62 6.76 5.01
C ASP A 497 21.90 6.21 4.36
N SER A 498 22.65 7.08 3.67
CA SER A 498 23.89 6.76 2.96
C SER A 498 25.01 6.37 3.93
N ALA A 499 25.07 7.02 5.09
CA ALA A 499 25.99 6.64 6.16
C ALA A 499 25.65 5.25 6.74
N ILE A 500 24.36 4.93 6.93
CA ILE A 500 23.95 3.59 7.38
C ILE A 500 24.25 2.53 6.30
N LYS A 501 24.03 2.84 5.01
CA LYS A 501 24.44 1.97 3.88
C LYS A 501 25.94 1.70 3.89
N ALA A 502 26.76 2.73 4.09
CA ALA A 502 28.21 2.59 4.16
C ALA A 502 28.66 1.74 5.37
N ALA A 503 28.03 1.92 6.53
CA ALA A 503 28.30 1.09 7.72
C ALA A 503 27.94 -0.38 7.49
N LEU A 504 26.79 -0.67 6.87
CA LEU A 504 26.37 -2.03 6.51
C LEU A 504 27.27 -2.64 5.43
N SER A 505 27.70 -1.86 4.44
CA SER A 505 28.65 -2.27 3.41
C SER A 505 29.99 -2.67 4.03
N GLU A 506 30.54 -1.86 4.93
CA GLU A 506 31.78 -2.20 5.65
C GLU A 506 31.61 -3.45 6.53
N ALA A 507 30.46 -3.60 7.20
CA ALA A 507 30.18 -4.75 8.06
C ALA A 507 30.05 -6.07 7.27
N THR A 508 29.47 -6.03 6.07
CA THR A 508 29.06 -7.22 5.31
C THR A 508 29.92 -7.50 4.08
N SER A 509 30.81 -6.56 3.71
CA SER A 509 31.53 -6.52 2.44
C SER A 509 30.64 -6.45 1.19
N ALA A 510 29.33 -6.23 1.34
CA ALA A 510 28.41 -6.02 0.22
C ALA A 510 28.66 -4.65 -0.43
N ASP A 511 28.47 -4.55 -1.75
CA ASP A 511 28.59 -3.29 -2.47
C ASP A 511 27.53 -2.28 -2.00
N VAL A 512 27.93 -1.03 -1.74
CA VAL A 512 27.03 0.00 -1.22
C VAL A 512 25.82 0.26 -2.12
N GLY A 513 25.97 0.10 -3.45
CA GLY A 513 24.90 0.26 -4.43
C GLY A 513 23.84 -0.84 -4.38
N THR A 514 24.12 -1.94 -3.69
CA THR A 514 23.18 -3.05 -3.50
C THR A 514 22.39 -2.98 -2.21
N ILE A 515 22.66 -1.97 -1.36
CA ILE A 515 22.05 -1.82 -0.04
C ILE A 515 20.98 -0.72 -0.09
N SER A 516 19.74 -1.09 0.23
CA SER A 516 18.64 -0.16 0.47
C SER A 516 18.41 -0.01 1.97
N VAL A 517 18.19 1.22 2.44
CA VAL A 517 17.92 1.53 3.86
C VAL A 517 16.75 2.50 3.94
N GLN A 518 15.79 2.20 4.81
CA GLN A 518 14.67 3.06 5.15
C GLN A 518 14.74 3.44 6.63
N LEU A 519 14.87 4.74 6.90
CA LEU A 519 14.87 5.28 8.26
C LEU A 519 13.46 5.70 8.66
N THR A 520 13.06 5.38 9.88
CA THR A 520 11.75 5.77 10.41
C THR A 520 11.87 6.11 11.89
N CYS A 521 11.23 7.19 12.31
CA CYS A 521 11.01 7.47 13.71
C CYS A 521 9.78 6.69 14.18
N PRO A 522 9.92 5.62 14.98
CA PRO A 522 8.77 4.97 15.59
C PRO A 522 8.03 5.99 16.44
N SER A 523 6.95 6.55 15.89
CA SER A 523 6.05 7.41 16.64
C SER A 523 5.38 6.53 17.69
N ARG A 524 5.84 6.65 18.94
CA ARG A 524 5.09 6.09 20.05
C ARG A 524 3.84 6.96 20.15
N ARG A 525 2.71 6.51 19.59
CA ARG A 525 1.38 7.09 19.84
C ARG A 525 1.12 7.01 21.34
N LEU A 526 1.62 7.99 22.08
CA LEU A 526 1.26 8.20 23.47
C LEU A 526 -0.13 8.83 23.46
N ALA A 527 -1.11 8.01 23.84
CA ALA A 527 -2.34 8.51 24.42
C ALA A 527 -1.99 9.46 25.57
N SER A 528 -2.58 10.66 25.53
CA SER A 528 -2.54 11.75 26.52
C SER A 528 -1.19 12.33 26.94
N ALA A 529 -1.06 13.62 26.64
CA ALA A 529 -0.10 14.58 27.15
C ALA A 529 -0.09 14.65 28.69
N VAL A 530 1.03 15.17 29.23
CA VAL A 530 1.14 16.11 30.38
C VAL A 530 2.47 15.98 31.14
N LEU A 531 3.34 14.99 30.86
CA LEU A 531 4.67 14.98 31.48
C LEU A 531 5.77 15.03 30.42
N SER A 532 6.61 16.05 30.55
CA SER A 532 7.83 16.41 29.79
C SER A 532 8.86 15.28 29.74
N ARG A 533 8.47 14.11 29.22
CA ARG A 533 9.29 12.93 29.05
C ARG A 533 9.81 12.92 27.62
N ARG A 534 11.08 13.33 27.51
CA ARG A 534 12.04 13.10 26.43
C ARG A 534 11.43 12.45 25.18
N LEU A 535 11.33 13.24 24.11
CA LEU A 535 11.04 12.78 22.75
C LEU A 535 11.77 11.47 22.46
N GLY A 536 11.11 10.54 21.77
CA GLY A 536 11.68 9.23 21.47
C GLY A 536 13.04 9.38 20.78
N THR A 537 14.11 8.96 21.48
CA THR A 537 15.49 9.04 21.01
C THR A 537 15.85 7.88 20.07
N SER A 538 14.88 7.16 19.51
CA SER A 538 15.14 5.94 18.75
C SER A 538 14.76 6.08 17.29
N VAL A 539 15.66 5.73 16.37
CA VAL A 539 15.41 5.61 14.92
C VAL A 539 15.41 4.12 14.55
N ALA A 540 14.38 3.65 13.87
CA ALA A 540 14.37 2.32 13.25
C ALA A 540 14.94 2.43 11.83
N ALA A 541 15.89 1.57 11.49
CA ALA A 541 16.47 1.47 10.15
C ALA A 541 16.22 0.06 9.60
N ALA A 542 15.26 -0.06 8.69
CA ALA A 542 15.02 -1.28 7.92
C ALA A 542 15.99 -1.30 6.73
N TYR A 543 16.54 -2.46 6.38
CA TYR A 543 17.47 -2.57 5.26
C TYR A 543 17.23 -3.84 4.41
N GLU A 544 17.54 -3.73 3.13
CA GLU A 544 17.60 -4.84 2.16
C GLU A 544 18.99 -4.82 1.47
N ILE A 545 19.62 -5.99 1.33
CA ILE A 545 20.92 -6.16 0.66
C ILE A 545 20.72 -7.14 -0.51
N ALA A 546 20.84 -6.66 -1.74
CA ALA A 546 20.69 -7.47 -2.95
C ALA A 546 22.05 -8.06 -3.38
N ILE A 547 22.18 -9.38 -3.38
CA ILE A 547 23.43 -10.06 -3.73
C ILE A 547 23.33 -10.50 -5.19
N PRO A 548 24.19 -9.97 -6.08
CA PRO A 548 24.19 -10.36 -7.48
C PRO A 548 24.36 -11.86 -7.64
N ALA A 549 23.60 -12.45 -8.56
CA ALA A 549 23.71 -13.87 -8.85
C ALA A 549 25.12 -14.20 -9.37
N GLY A 550 25.69 -15.29 -8.86
CA GLY A 550 27.06 -15.70 -9.19
C GLY A 550 28.16 -14.92 -8.47
N SER A 551 27.83 -14.01 -7.54
CA SER A 551 28.82 -13.39 -6.65
C SER A 551 29.57 -14.47 -5.87
N SER A 552 30.89 -14.55 -6.07
CA SER A 552 31.77 -15.48 -5.34
C SER A 552 32.37 -14.86 -4.07
N THR A 553 32.35 -13.54 -3.95
CA THR A 553 32.94 -12.79 -2.84
C THR A 553 31.95 -12.57 -1.68
N VAL A 554 30.68 -12.36 -2.01
CA VAL A 554 29.61 -12.09 -1.04
C VAL A 554 28.45 -13.06 -1.30
N THR A 555 28.04 -13.80 -0.28
CA THR A 555 26.92 -14.75 -0.30
C THR A 555 25.87 -14.36 0.73
N ALA A 556 24.61 -14.78 0.56
CA ALA A 556 23.55 -14.49 1.54
C ALA A 556 23.92 -14.98 2.94
N THR A 557 24.48 -16.19 3.02
CA THR A 557 24.99 -16.75 4.27
C THR A 557 26.13 -15.93 4.88
N SER A 558 27.08 -15.42 4.07
CA SER A 558 28.17 -14.59 4.60
C SER A 558 27.65 -13.24 5.12
N VAL A 559 26.69 -12.63 4.43
CA VAL A 559 26.03 -11.38 4.89
C VAL A 559 25.29 -11.61 6.19
N VAL A 560 24.45 -12.66 6.27
CA VAL A 560 23.69 -13.00 7.49
C VAL A 560 24.63 -13.25 8.67
N ASN A 561 25.71 -14.02 8.46
CA ASN A 561 26.69 -14.31 9.50
C ASN A 561 27.50 -13.07 9.90
N ALA A 562 27.85 -12.19 8.97
CA ALA A 562 28.57 -10.95 9.25
C ALA A 562 27.74 -10.00 10.13
N VAL A 563 26.45 -9.82 9.83
CA VAL A 563 25.56 -9.02 10.69
C VAL A 563 25.33 -9.71 12.04
N LYS A 564 25.06 -11.02 12.05
CA LYS A 564 24.80 -11.78 13.29
C LYS A 564 25.99 -11.81 14.24
N SER A 565 27.21 -11.82 13.70
CA SER A 565 28.46 -11.79 14.50
C SER A 565 28.89 -10.37 14.89
N SER A 566 28.32 -9.34 14.25
CA SER A 566 28.56 -7.95 14.62
C SER A 566 27.87 -7.62 15.94
N SER A 567 28.63 -7.19 16.94
CA SER A 567 28.06 -6.65 18.17
C SER A 567 27.45 -5.26 17.93
N THR A 568 26.51 -4.85 18.77
CA THR A 568 25.96 -3.48 18.74
C THR A 568 27.05 -2.42 18.91
N THR A 569 28.08 -2.68 19.72
CA THR A 569 29.25 -1.81 19.88
C THR A 569 30.07 -1.70 18.59
N ALA A 570 30.36 -2.81 17.92
CA ALA A 570 31.09 -2.80 16.65
C ALA A 570 30.30 -2.04 15.57
N MET A 571 29.00 -2.32 15.46
CA MET A 571 28.13 -1.63 14.52
C MET A 571 28.00 -0.13 14.84
N THR A 572 27.98 0.26 16.13
CA THR A 572 28.02 1.67 16.55
C THR A 572 29.29 2.36 16.07
N GLY A 573 30.44 1.69 16.15
CA GLY A 573 31.71 2.21 15.63
C GLY A 573 31.67 2.46 14.12
N LEU A 574 31.12 1.51 13.36
CA LEU A 574 30.95 1.63 11.91
C LEU A 574 29.97 2.77 11.53
N VAL A 575 28.83 2.86 12.21
CA VAL A 575 27.85 3.95 12.00
C VAL A 575 28.49 5.31 12.31
N THR A 576 29.19 5.43 13.44
CA THR A 576 29.85 6.69 13.83
C THR A 576 30.94 7.10 12.84
N LYS A 577 31.73 6.13 12.36
CA LYS A 577 32.74 6.34 11.32
C LYS A 577 32.11 6.85 10.02
N ALA A 578 31.03 6.21 9.57
CA ALA A 578 30.32 6.59 8.34
C ALA A 578 29.64 7.98 8.46
N LEU A 579 29.01 8.28 9.59
CA LEU A 579 28.43 9.59 9.85
C LEU A 579 29.50 10.70 9.86
N THR A 580 30.66 10.42 10.48
CA THR A 580 31.79 11.36 10.47
C THR A 580 32.28 11.64 9.05
N ALA A 581 32.42 10.59 8.22
CA ALA A 581 32.82 10.73 6.81
C ALA A 581 31.81 11.55 5.99
N ALA A 582 30.53 11.51 6.36
CA ALA A 582 29.46 12.31 5.75
C ALA A 582 29.32 13.72 6.36
N ASN A 583 30.18 14.13 7.29
CA ASN A 583 30.08 15.38 8.06
C ASN A 583 28.75 15.53 8.84
N LEU A 584 28.19 14.42 9.32
CA LEU A 584 26.96 14.38 10.11
C LEU A 584 27.23 14.35 11.61
N PRO A 585 26.31 14.87 12.46
CA PRO A 585 26.46 14.82 13.91
C PRO A 585 26.54 13.37 14.44
N THR A 586 27.56 13.09 15.24
CA THR A 586 27.76 11.77 15.87
C THR A 586 27.41 11.74 17.35
N ALA A 587 27.23 12.90 17.98
CA ALA A 587 26.98 13.00 19.40
C ALA A 587 25.65 12.32 19.78
N GLY A 588 25.73 11.28 20.61
CA GLY A 588 24.56 10.53 21.10
C GLY A 588 24.04 9.47 20.14
N VAL A 589 24.75 9.15 19.05
CA VAL A 589 24.39 8.05 18.14
C VAL A 589 24.94 6.72 18.68
N SER A 590 24.07 5.73 18.89
CA SER A 590 24.48 4.36 19.23
C SER A 590 23.51 3.32 18.69
N VAL A 591 23.95 2.10 18.39
CA VAL A 591 23.06 1.00 17.98
C VAL A 591 22.48 0.34 19.23
N ALA A 592 21.18 0.50 19.45
CA ALA A 592 20.46 -0.07 20.58
C ALA A 592 20.18 -1.58 20.38
N THR A 593 19.73 -1.96 19.18
CA THR A 593 19.41 -3.36 18.86
C THR A 593 19.83 -3.70 17.44
N LEU A 594 20.33 -4.92 17.24
CA LEU A 594 20.67 -5.48 15.93
C LEU A 594 20.10 -6.90 15.82
N PRO A 595 18.80 -7.05 15.48
CA PRO A 595 18.21 -8.36 15.18
C PRO A 595 18.97 -9.10 14.07
N ALA A 596 18.96 -10.43 14.14
CA ALA A 596 19.55 -11.25 13.08
C ALA A 596 18.77 -11.04 11.76
N PRO A 597 19.45 -10.77 10.64
CA PRO A 597 18.77 -10.66 9.35
C PRO A 597 18.29 -12.02 8.85
N ALA A 598 17.33 -12.00 7.94
CA ALA A 598 16.80 -13.17 7.26
C ALA A 598 17.10 -13.11 5.76
N GLU A 599 17.37 -14.27 5.18
CA GLU A 599 17.40 -14.41 3.72
C GLU A 599 15.96 -14.37 3.21
N LYS A 600 15.66 -13.39 2.35
CA LYS A 600 14.43 -13.33 1.58
C LYS A 600 14.65 -14.24 0.38
N VAL A 601 14.28 -15.51 0.54
CA VAL A 601 14.38 -16.52 -0.52
C VAL A 601 13.61 -15.98 -1.73
N PRO A 602 14.31 -15.62 -2.83
CA PRO A 602 13.62 -15.31 -4.06
C PRO A 602 12.90 -16.60 -4.45
N VAL A 603 11.58 -16.54 -4.61
CA VAL A 603 10.84 -17.70 -5.10
C VAL A 603 11.21 -17.90 -6.57
N LEU A 604 12.33 -18.59 -6.79
CA LEU A 604 12.79 -19.03 -8.10
C LEU A 604 11.86 -20.15 -8.52
N LEU A 605 10.95 -19.85 -9.45
CA LEU A 605 10.07 -20.81 -10.09
C LEU A 605 10.92 -21.85 -10.86
N PRO A 606 11.01 -23.11 -10.43
CA PRO A 606 11.64 -24.14 -11.24
C PRO A 606 10.62 -24.61 -12.29
N GLY A 607 10.89 -24.31 -13.57
CA GLY A 607 10.25 -25.04 -14.69
C GLY A 607 8.92 -24.52 -15.22
N VAL A 608 8.44 -23.33 -14.84
CA VAL A 608 7.30 -22.72 -15.53
C VAL A 608 7.81 -22.09 -16.82
N SER A 609 7.53 -22.70 -17.98
CA SER A 609 7.85 -22.13 -19.29
C SER A 609 7.33 -20.69 -19.36
N GLU A 610 8.19 -19.75 -19.77
CA GLU A 610 8.09 -18.28 -19.66
C GLU A 610 6.80 -17.61 -20.20
N ALA A 611 5.88 -18.34 -20.80
CA ALA A 611 4.86 -17.77 -21.68
C ALA A 611 3.66 -17.08 -20.99
N THR A 612 3.38 -17.29 -19.69
CA THR A 612 2.12 -16.75 -19.11
C THR A 612 2.20 -16.22 -17.67
N GLY A 613 2.89 -16.88 -16.74
CA GLY A 613 2.87 -16.48 -15.31
C GLY A 613 3.80 -15.32 -14.95
N LEU A 614 5.02 -15.30 -15.50
CA LEU A 614 6.04 -14.30 -15.17
C LEU A 614 5.81 -12.93 -15.81
N ALA A 615 5.09 -12.85 -16.93
CA ALA A 615 4.78 -11.56 -17.58
C ALA A 615 3.81 -10.68 -16.77
N MET A 616 2.95 -11.30 -15.93
CA MET A 616 1.98 -10.56 -15.13
C MET A 616 2.56 -9.92 -13.87
N MET A 617 3.68 -10.41 -13.35
CA MET A 617 4.32 -9.88 -12.14
C MET A 617 4.93 -8.48 -12.36
N PRO A 618 5.74 -8.24 -13.42
CA PRO A 618 6.20 -6.91 -13.79
C PRO A 618 5.03 -5.98 -14.10
N ALA A 619 3.97 -6.50 -14.73
CA ALA A 619 2.79 -5.71 -15.05
C ALA A 619 2.05 -5.24 -13.79
N ALA A 620 1.86 -6.07 -12.77
CA ALA A 620 1.24 -5.65 -11.51
C ALA A 620 2.09 -4.60 -10.78
N LEU A 621 3.42 -4.76 -10.77
CA LEU A 621 4.34 -3.78 -10.17
C LEU A 621 4.40 -2.46 -10.97
N ALA A 622 4.38 -2.55 -12.30
CA ALA A 622 4.35 -1.40 -13.19
C ALA A 622 3.00 -0.67 -13.10
N LEU A 623 1.89 -1.39 -12.97
CA LEU A 623 0.56 -0.82 -12.70
C LEU A 623 0.56 -0.07 -11.37
N LEU A 624 1.15 -0.63 -10.32
CA LEU A 624 1.33 0.04 -9.03
C LEU A 624 2.15 1.32 -9.18
N ALA A 625 3.29 1.26 -9.86
CA ALA A 625 4.15 2.41 -10.10
C ALA A 625 3.47 3.49 -10.97
N MET A 626 2.67 3.09 -11.97
CA MET A 626 1.87 4.02 -12.77
C MET A 626 0.81 4.71 -11.95
N ILE A 627 0.00 3.95 -11.21
CA ILE A 627 -1.08 4.50 -10.39
C ILE A 627 -0.54 5.40 -9.28
N ALA A 628 0.62 5.09 -8.69
CA ALA A 628 1.20 5.90 -7.62
C ALA A 628 1.82 7.23 -8.09
N ALA A 629 2.16 7.37 -9.37
CA ALA A 629 2.80 8.56 -9.92
C ALA A 629 1.88 9.43 -10.81
N VAL A 630 0.69 8.92 -11.14
CA VAL A 630 -0.47 9.71 -11.60
C VAL A 630 -1.06 10.42 -10.39
#